data_AF-A0A7W3YD20-F1
#
_entry.id   AF-A0A7W3YD20-F1
#
_cell.length_a   1.000
_cell.length_b   1.000
_cell.length_c   1.000
_cell.angle_alpha   90.00
_cell.angle_beta   90.00
_cell.angle_gamma   90.00
#
_symmetry.space_group_name_H-M   'P 1'
#
loop_
_entity.id
_entity.type
_entity.pdbx_description
1 polymer ?
#
loop_
_entity_poly.entity_id
_entity_poly.type
_entity_poly.pdbx_seq_one_letter_code
_entity_poly.pdbx_strand_id
1 'polypeptide(L)' 'MLINGNPQINGKNCDRYAILGGIRLVGNRYLIGDGINEQGLVCTELLFPVVASYGQEEKGKLNLTLQDFIH' A
#
# COMPACT_ATOMS: atom_id res chain seq x y z
N MET A 1 0.13 6.54 12.09
CA MET A 1 -0.46 5.31 12.68
C MET A 1 0.44 4.14 12.33
N LEU A 2 0.58 3.15 13.19
CA LEU A 2 1.38 1.93 12.94
C LEU A 2 0.44 0.80 12.50
N ILE A 3 0.75 0.17 11.37
CA ILE A 3 0.17 -1.11 10.95
C ILE A 3 1.23 -2.16 11.22
N ASN A 4 0.90 -3.16 12.04
CA ASN A 4 1.81 -4.29 12.27
C ASN A 4 1.67 -5.27 11.11
N GLY A 5 2.81 -5.75 10.58
CA GLY A 5 2.79 -6.88 9.69
C GLY A 5 2.25 -8.12 10.40
N ASN A 6 1.40 -8.89 9.73
CA ASN A 6 0.83 -10.12 10.29
C ASN A 6 1.25 -11.28 9.38
N PRO A 7 1.74 -12.42 9.90
CA PRO A 7 2.00 -13.59 9.07
C PRO A 7 0.73 -13.95 8.28
N GLN A 8 0.91 -14.28 7.00
CA GLN A 8 -0.17 -14.54 6.03
C GLN A 8 -1.23 -15.51 6.60
N ILE A 9 -2.40 -14.98 7.00
CA ILE A 9 -3.56 -15.80 7.38
C ILE A 9 -4.50 -15.85 6.17
N ASN A 10 -4.67 -17.04 5.58
CA ASN A 10 -5.67 -17.33 4.54
C ASN A 10 -5.54 -16.54 3.21
N GLY A 11 -4.33 -16.43 2.65
CA GLY A 11 -4.14 -15.94 1.28
C GLY A 11 -4.56 -14.48 1.02
N LYS A 12 -4.77 -13.71 2.10
CA LYS A 12 -4.84 -12.25 2.04
C LYS A 12 -3.44 -11.71 2.15
N ASN A 13 -3.02 -10.88 1.20
CA ASN A 13 -1.77 -10.13 1.25
C ASN A 13 -1.77 -9.28 2.52
N CYS A 14 -1.19 -9.81 3.59
CA CYS A 14 -0.85 -9.06 4.78
C CYS A 14 0.56 -8.52 4.60
N ASP A 15 0.75 -7.25 4.94
CA ASP A 15 2.06 -6.59 4.93
C ASP A 15 3.03 -7.44 5.73
N ARG A 16 4.16 -7.78 5.11
CA ARG A 16 5.20 -8.59 5.75
C ARG A 16 5.93 -7.82 6.84
N TYR A 17 5.94 -6.50 6.72
CA TYR A 17 6.68 -5.58 7.58
C TYR A 17 5.72 -4.59 8.23
N ALA A 18 6.01 -4.20 9.46
CA ALA A 18 5.27 -3.13 10.09
C ALA A 18 5.52 -1.79 9.36
N ILE A 19 4.46 -0.99 9.17
CA ILE A 19 4.49 0.31 8.48
C ILE A 19 4.00 1.41 9.42
N LEU A 20 4.78 2.47 9.54
CA LEU A 20 4.40 3.70 10.25
C LEU A 20 4.25 4.84 9.24
N GLY A 21 3.12 5.56 9.28
CA GLY A 21 2.96 6.77 8.44
C GLY A 21 1.59 7.45 8.51
N GLY A 22 1.30 8.29 7.51
CA GLY A 22 0.00 8.92 7.28
C GLY A 22 -1.02 7.92 6.75
N ILE A 23 -1.91 7.46 7.64
CA ILE A 23 -2.83 6.35 7.36
C ILE A 23 -4.26 6.73 7.76
N ARG A 24 -5.23 6.26 6.96
CA ARG A 24 -6.67 6.37 7.24
C ARG A 24 -7.34 5.00 7.15
N LEU A 25 -8.15 4.64 8.13
CA LEU A 25 -9.05 3.49 8.02
C LEU A 25 -10.33 3.89 7.25
N VAL A 26 -10.62 3.19 6.15
CA VAL A 26 -11.86 3.35 5.38
C VAL A 26 -12.54 1.99 5.25
N GLY A 27 -13.69 1.82 5.89
CA GLY A 27 -14.33 0.52 6.02
C GLY A 27 -13.43 -0.46 6.78
N ASN A 28 -12.99 -1.53 6.12
CA ASN A 28 -12.09 -2.54 6.69
C ASN A 28 -10.71 -2.57 5.99
N ARG A 29 -10.28 -1.44 5.41
CA ARG A 29 -9.00 -1.27 4.72
C ARG A 29 -8.26 -0.03 5.21
N TYR A 30 -6.95 -0.15 5.37
CA TYR A 30 -6.09 0.99 5.62
C TYR A 30 -5.63 1.60 4.30
N LEU A 31 -5.75 2.92 4.19
CA LEU A 31 -5.19 3.69 3.08
C LEU A 31 -3.95 4.40 3.61
N ILE A 32 -2.81 4.21 2.94
CA ILE A 32 -1.52 4.77 3.33
C ILE A 32 -1.13 5.82 2.29
N GLY A 33 -0.91 7.07 2.71
CA GLY A 33 -0.43 8.14 1.84
C GLY A 33 1.10 8.34 1.90
N ASP A 34 1.69 7.95 3.02
CA ASP A 34 3.14 7.97 3.24
C ASP A 34 3.49 6.96 4.32
N GLY A 35 4.72 6.45 4.32
CA GLY A 35 5.19 5.62 5.41
C GLY A 35 6.63 5.15 5.29
N ILE A 36 7.11 4.63 6.41
CA ILE A 36 8.37 3.91 6.55
C ILE A 36 8.08 2.52 7.13
N ASN A 37 8.74 1.49 6.60
CA ASN A 37 8.66 0.15 7.18
C ASN A 37 9.83 -0.13 8.15
N GLU A 38 9.74 -1.22 8.91
CA GLU A 38 10.77 -1.59 9.89
C GLU A 38 12.14 -1.94 9.28
N GLN A 39 12.22 -2.09 7.95
CA GLN A 39 13.47 -2.29 7.21
C GLN A 39 14.06 -0.97 6.68
N GLY A 40 13.42 0.17 6.97
CA GLY A 40 13.86 1.49 6.56
C GLY A 40 13.46 1.90 5.14
N LEU A 41 12.61 1.13 4.46
CA LEU A 41 12.05 1.55 3.16
C LEU A 41 11.02 2.65 3.38
N VAL A 42 11.15 3.75 2.63
CA VAL A 42 10.26 4.92 2.72
C VAL A 42 9.51 5.09 1.39
N CYS A 43 8.21 5.37 1.46
CA CYS A 43 7.38 5.64 0.30
C CYS A 43 6.36 6.74 0.59
N THR A 44 5.92 7.47 -0.45
CA THR A 44 4.84 8.46 -0.37
C THR A 44 4.09 8.54 -1.69
N GLU A 45 2.77 8.69 -1.60
CA GLU A 45 1.87 8.97 -2.71
C GLU A 45 1.56 10.47 -2.73
N LEU A 46 1.77 11.11 -3.87
CA LEU A 46 1.50 12.53 -4.07
C LEU A 46 0.51 12.72 -5.22
N LEU A 47 -0.34 13.74 -5.10
CA LEU A 47 -1.29 14.11 -6.14
C LEU A 47 -0.55 14.49 -7.44
N PHE A 48 -0.76 13.72 -8.51
CA PHE A 48 -0.08 13.92 -9.80
C PHE A 48 -1.00 13.85 -11.04
N PRO A 49 -2.11 14.62 -11.09
CA PRO A 49 -3.22 14.41 -12.02
C PRO A 49 -2.94 14.78 -13.48
N VAL A 50 -1.91 15.59 -13.75
CA VAL A 50 -1.65 16.09 -15.11
C VAL A 50 -0.80 15.11 -15.94
N VAL A 51 0.02 14.29 -15.27
CA VAL A 51 1.04 13.47 -15.91
C VAL A 51 0.89 11.98 -15.57
N ALA A 52 0.28 11.62 -14.44
CA ALA A 52 0.04 10.23 -14.12
C ALA A 52 -0.96 9.60 -15.10
N SER A 53 -0.60 8.45 -15.65
CA SER A 53 -1.46 7.62 -16.50
C SER A 53 -1.45 6.19 -15.98
N TYR A 54 -2.62 5.61 -15.78
CA TYR A 54 -2.78 4.27 -15.23
C TYR A 54 -3.30 3.32 -16.32
N GLY A 55 -2.67 2.15 -16.42
CA GLY A 55 -3.07 1.10 -17.35
C GLY A 55 -4.32 0.36 -16.90
N GLN A 56 -4.80 -0.53 -17.76
CA GLN A 56 -5.77 -1.56 -17.39
C GLN A 56 -5.05 -2.78 -16.83
N GLU A 57 -5.79 -3.69 -16.21
CA GLU A 57 -5.23 -4.95 -15.73
C GLU A 57 -4.58 -5.76 -16.86
N GLU A 58 -3.40 -6.31 -16.59
CA GLU A 58 -2.65 -7.13 -17.52
C GLU A 58 -2.49 -8.56 -17.01
N LYS A 59 -2.71 -9.54 -17.90
CA LYS A 59 -2.60 -10.96 -17.57
C LYS A 59 -1.15 -11.34 -17.26
N GLY A 60 -0.95 -12.03 -16.14
CA GLY A 60 0.38 -12.49 -15.72
C GLY A 60 1.23 -11.42 -15.01
N LYS A 61 0.68 -10.22 -14.77
CA LYS A 61 1.29 -9.20 -13.92
C LYS A 61 0.62 -9.13 -12.55
N LEU A 62 1.35 -8.59 -11.57
CA LEU A 62 0.76 -8.12 -10.33
C LEU A 62 0.07 -6.78 -10.62
N ASN A 63 -1.25 -6.79 -10.68
CA ASN A 63 -2.05 -5.58 -10.87
C ASN A 63 -2.34 -4.97 -9.50
N LEU A 64 -1.89 -3.74 -9.28
CA LEU A 64 -2.12 -2.99 -8.05
C LEU A 64 -3.01 -1.79 -8.35
N THR A 65 -3.97 -1.53 -7.47
CA THR A 65 -4.59 -0.20 -7.44
C THR A 65 -3.59 0.80 -6.86
N LEU A 66 -3.78 2.08 -7.14
CA LEU A 66 -2.98 3.15 -6.52
C LEU A 66 -2.93 3.03 -5.00
N GLN A 67 -4.10 2.74 -4.42
CA GLN A 67 -4.28 2.64 -2.98
C GLN A 67 -3.55 1.45 -2.36
N ASP A 68 -3.26 0.42 -3.16
CA ASP A 68 -2.56 -0.80 -2.74
C ASP A 68 -1.05 -0.72 -3.00
N PHE A 69 -0.54 0.36 -3.60
CA PHE A 69 0.88 0.45 -4.00
C PHE A 69 1.85 0.50 -2.81
N ILE A 70 1.44 1.13 -1.70
CA ILE A 70 2.28 1.28 -0.49
C ILE A 70 2.13 0.06 0.45
N HIS A 71 1.15 -0.81 0.22
CA HIS A 71 0.83 -1.96 1.09
C HIS A 71 1.75 -3.15 0.82
#